data_AF-A0A0Q4BEM0-F1
#
_entry.id   AF-A0A0Q4BEM0-F1
#
_cell.length_a   1.000
_cell.length_b   1.000
_cell.length_c   1.000
_cell.angle_alpha   90.00
_cell.angle_beta   90.00
_cell.angle_gamma   90.00
#
_symmetry.space_group_name_H-M   'P 1'
#
loop_
_entity.id
_entity.type
_entity.pdbx_description
1 polymer ?
#
loop_
_entity_poly.entity_id
_entity_poly.type
_entity_poly.pdbx_seq_one_letter_code
_entity_poly.pdbx_strand_id
1 'polypeptide(L)'
;MERRYLKATAAILVAFAVGLVGFWLVSSELGDGLEVTMDEAGWEEPEQVWQAPLDYGDDYVGGLIAGIIGFAATFGVVYLYMRGTKKLEQPR
;
A
#
# COMPACT_ATOMS: atom_id res chain seq x y z
N MET A 1 21.74 -14.13 -9.36
CA MET A 1 21.34 -14.29 -7.94
C MET A 1 21.52 -15.75 -7.55
N GLU A 2 22.24 -16.05 -6.47
CA GLU A 2 22.41 -17.46 -6.05
C GLU A 2 21.10 -18.04 -5.54
N ARG A 3 20.87 -19.34 -5.79
CA ARG A 3 19.63 -20.06 -5.45
C ARG A 3 19.26 -19.98 -3.96
N ARG A 4 20.24 -19.77 -3.07
CA ARG A 4 20.00 -19.53 -1.63
C ARG A 4 19.30 -18.19 -1.36
N TYR A 5 19.68 -17.13 -2.06
CA TYR A 5 19.08 -15.81 -1.90
C TYR A 5 17.66 -15.78 -2.45
N LEU A 6 17.42 -16.42 -3.60
CA LEU A 6 16.07 -16.60 -4.16
C LEU A 6 15.13 -17.29 -3.17
N LYS A 7 15.59 -18.36 -2.50
CA LYS A 7 14.80 -19.06 -1.48
C LYS A 7 14.55 -18.19 -0.25
N ALA A 8 15.56 -17.48 0.24
CA ALA A 8 15.41 -16.57 1.37
C ALA A 8 14.43 -15.44 1.07
N THR A 9 14.56 -14.80 -0.10
CA THR A 9 13.61 -13.79 -0.57
C THR A 9 12.20 -14.35 -0.66
N ALA A 10 12.01 -15.52 -1.27
CA ALA A 10 10.69 -16.15 -1.35
C ALA A 10 10.10 -16.46 0.03
N ALA A 11 10.90 -16.96 0.98
CA ALA A 11 10.46 -17.25 2.34
C ALA A 11 10.02 -15.97 3.09
N ILE A 12 10.79 -14.88 2.96
CA ILE A 12 10.44 -13.58 3.54
C ILE A 12 9.14 -13.07 2.92
N LEU A 13 9.00 -13.13 1.60
CA LEU A 13 7.77 -12.68 0.92
C LEU A 13 6.55 -13.47 1.39
N VAL A 14 6.66 -14.79 1.55
CA VAL A 14 5.57 -15.62 2.08
C VAL A 14 5.27 -15.26 3.53
N ALA A 15 6.29 -15.07 4.37
CA ALA A 15 6.10 -14.66 5.77
C ALA A 15 5.39 -13.31 5.88
N PHE A 16 5.76 -12.33 5.04
CA PHE A 16 5.07 -11.04 4.96
C PHE A 16 3.66 -11.17 4.41
N ALA A 17 3.44 -11.96 3.36
CA ALA A 17 2.12 -12.14 2.77
C ALA A 17 1.13 -12.74 3.78
N VAL A 18 1.55 -13.74 4.54
CA VAL A 18 0.71 -14.35 5.59
C VAL A 18 0.61 -13.44 6.80
N GLY A 19 1.74 -12.87 7.25
CA GLY A 19 1.80 -12.02 8.44
C GLY A 19 0.99 -10.74 8.30
N LEU A 20 1.02 -10.09 7.15
CA LEU A 20 0.26 -8.86 6.89
C LEU A 20 -1.25 -9.12 6.87
N VAL A 21 -1.69 -10.20 6.23
CA VAL A 21 -3.13 -10.57 6.22
C VAL A 21 -3.59 -10.98 7.61
N GLY A 22 -2.79 -11.79 8.31
CA GLY A 22 -3.08 -12.20 9.69
C GLY A 22 -3.10 -11.02 10.65
N PHE A 23 -2.17 -10.07 10.50
CA PHE A 23 -2.16 -8.82 11.27
C PHE A 23 -3.42 -8.00 11.01
N TRP A 24 -3.79 -7.81 9.74
CA TRP A 24 -4.99 -7.06 9.36
C TRP A 24 -6.26 -7.63 10.01
N LEU A 25 -6.43 -8.96 10.01
CA LEU A 25 -7.59 -9.63 10.64
C LEU A 25 -7.70 -9.35 12.14
N VAL A 26 -6.58 -9.10 12.82
CA VAL A 26 -6.56 -8.79 14.26
C VAL A 26 -6.71 -7.29 14.49
N SER A 27 -6.06 -6.47 13.67
CA SER A 27 -6.02 -5.03 13.87
C SER A 27 -7.27 -4.30 13.39
N SER A 28 -8.05 -4.88 12.47
CA SER A 28 -9.22 -4.22 11.87
C SER A 28 -10.32 -3.87 12.87
N GLU A 29 -10.39 -4.58 14.00
CA GLU A 29 -11.39 -4.34 15.05
C GLU A 29 -10.91 -3.38 16.16
N LEU A 30 -9.62 -2.98 16.15
CA LEU A 30 -9.03 -2.18 17.23
C LEU A 30 -9.23 -0.67 17.06
N GLY A 31 -9.97 -0.24 16.04
CA GLY A 31 -10.18 1.18 15.70
C GLY A 31 -8.94 1.84 15.10
N ASP A 32 -9.11 3.04 14.54
CA ASP A 32 -7.95 3.84 14.11
C ASP A 32 -7.17 4.33 15.34
N GLY A 33 -5.84 4.39 15.23
CA GLY A 33 -4.99 4.87 16.33
C GLY A 33 -5.32 6.32 16.73
N LEU A 34 -5.75 7.15 15.78
CA LEU A 34 -6.21 8.50 16.06
C LEU A 34 -7.54 8.50 16.83
N GLU A 35 -8.52 7.74 16.37
CA GLU A 35 -9.84 7.58 17.01
C GLU A 35 -9.68 7.14 18.47
N VAL A 36 -8.93 6.07 18.72
CA VAL A 36 -8.64 5.57 20.07
C VAL A 36 -7.96 6.64 20.93
N THR A 37 -7.01 7.38 20.37
CA THR A 37 -6.31 8.46 21.10
C THR A 37 -7.26 9.61 21.46
N MET A 38 -8.19 9.96 20.58
CA MET A 38 -9.17 11.01 20.81
C MET A 38 -10.18 10.60 21.87
N ASP A 39 -10.65 9.35 21.82
CA ASP A 39 -11.54 8.78 22.83
C ASP A 39 -10.90 8.77 24.22
N GLU A 40 -9.63 8.34 24.32
CA GLU A 40 -8.87 8.38 25.58
C GLU A 40 -8.67 9.80 26.11
N ALA A 41 -8.55 10.78 25.20
CA ALA A 41 -8.45 12.20 25.56
C ALA A 41 -9.81 12.84 25.89
N GLY A 42 -10.92 12.15 25.65
CA GLY A 42 -12.28 12.68 25.81
C GLY A 42 -12.67 13.71 24.73
N TRP A 43 -12.11 13.61 23.53
CA TRP A 43 -12.39 14.49 22.40
C TRP A 43 -13.37 13.83 21.45
N GLU A 44 -14.42 14.54 21.08
CA GLU A 44 -15.33 14.09 20.02
C GLU A 44 -14.69 14.32 18.65
N GLU A 45 -14.85 13.35 17.74
CA GLU A 45 -14.35 13.47 16.38
C GLU A 45 -15.14 14.55 15.61
N PRO A 46 -14.48 15.59 15.08
CA PRO A 46 -15.17 16.63 14.33
C PRO A 46 -15.69 16.10 13.00
N GLU A 47 -16.79 16.68 12.50
CA GLU A 47 -17.30 16.34 11.17
C GLU A 47 -16.22 16.48 10.09
N GLN A 48 -16.10 15.46 9.25
CA GLN A 48 -15.12 15.40 8.18
C GLN A 48 -15.43 16.47 7.12
N VAL A 49 -14.68 17.58 7.14
CA VAL A 49 -14.92 18.74 6.25
C VAL A 49 -14.36 18.56 4.84
N TRP A 50 -13.48 17.60 4.62
CA TRP A 50 -12.84 17.35 3.34
C TRP A 50 -12.72 15.85 3.08
N GLN A 51 -13.22 15.42 1.94
CA GLN A 51 -13.04 14.06 1.46
C GLN A 51 -12.07 14.05 0.29
N ALA A 52 -11.05 13.19 0.37
CA ALA A 52 -10.10 13.03 -0.71
C ALA A 52 -10.83 12.53 -1.97
N PRO A 53 -10.42 12.97 -3.18
CA PRO A 53 -11.03 12.51 -4.43
C PRO A 53 -10.72 11.04 -4.74
N LEU A 54 -9.74 10.46 -4.04
CA LEU A 54 -9.36 9.06 -4.13
C LEU A 54 -9.44 8.47 -2.73
N ASP A 55 -10.11 7.33 -2.63
CA ASP A 55 -10.28 6.57 -1.40
C ASP A 55 -9.71 5.16 -1.60
N TYR A 56 -9.16 4.61 -0.54
CA TYR A 56 -8.68 3.22 -0.50
C TYR A 56 -9.83 2.24 -0.24
N GLY A 57 -11.01 2.73 0.15
CA GLY A 57 -12.22 1.96 0.38
C GLY A 57 -12.31 1.43 1.81
N ASP A 58 -13.54 1.15 2.25
CA ASP A 58 -13.84 0.81 3.65
C ASP A 58 -13.56 -0.67 3.99
N ASP A 59 -13.28 -1.50 2.99
CA ASP A 59 -13.04 -2.93 3.17
C ASP A 59 -11.69 -3.38 2.57
N TYR A 60 -11.22 -4.53 3.03
CA TYR A 60 -9.94 -5.11 2.60
C TYR A 60 -9.82 -5.30 1.09
N VAL A 61 -10.92 -5.70 0.44
CA VAL A 61 -10.92 -6.01 -0.99
C VAL A 61 -10.82 -4.71 -1.80
N GLY A 62 -11.53 -3.67 -1.38
CA GLY A 62 -11.41 -2.30 -1.88
C GLY A 62 -9.97 -1.81 -1.75
N GLY A 63 -9.39 -1.91 -0.55
CA GLY A 63 -8.00 -1.52 -0.27
C GLY A 63 -6.99 -2.26 -1.13
N LEU A 64 -7.17 -3.57 -1.30
CA LEU A 64 -6.31 -4.40 -2.15
C LEU A 64 -6.38 -3.98 -3.62
N ILE A 65 -7.59 -3.76 -4.15
CA ILE A 65 -7.80 -3.33 -5.53
C ILE A 65 -7.19 -1.94 -5.75
N ALA A 66 -7.45 -0.99 -4.85
CA ALA A 66 -6.86 0.34 -4.87
C ALA A 66 -5.32 0.28 -4.85
N GLY A 67 -4.76 -0.60 -4.02
CA GLY A 67 -3.32 -0.87 -3.97
C GLY A 67 -2.75 -1.41 -5.28
N ILE A 68 -3.42 -2.39 -5.92
CA ILE A 68 -3.01 -2.94 -7.21
C ILE A 68 -3.05 -1.85 -8.30
N ILE A 69 -4.10 -1.03 -8.33
CA ILE A 69 -4.25 0.07 -9.28
C ILE A 69 -3.11 1.09 -9.07
N GLY A 70 -2.86 1.51 -7.83
CA GLY A 70 -1.79 2.45 -7.49
C GLY A 70 -0.39 1.93 -7.86
N PHE A 71 -0.13 0.64 -7.60
CA PHE A 71 1.11 -0.01 -8.01
C PHE A 71 1.28 -0.03 -9.54
N ALA A 72 0.24 -0.44 -10.27
CA ALA A 72 0.26 -0.51 -11.73
C ALA A 72 0.45 0.89 -12.36
N ALA A 73 -0.22 1.91 -11.83
CA ALA A 73 -0.07 3.29 -12.27
C ALA A 73 1.37 3.79 -12.05
N THR A 74 1.91 3.59 -10.85
CA THR A 74 3.30 3.97 -10.51
C THR A 74 4.30 3.27 -11.41
N PHE A 75 4.17 1.95 -11.56
CA PHE A 75 5.01 1.17 -12.46
C PHE A 75 4.93 1.69 -13.90
N GLY A 76 3.72 1.99 -14.40
CA GLY A 76 3.49 2.54 -15.73
C GLY A 76 4.22 3.87 -15.93
N VAL A 77 4.12 4.80 -14.98
CA VAL A 77 4.81 6.09 -15.02
C VAL A 77 6.33 5.91 -15.04
N VAL A 78 6.87 5.10 -14.13
CA VAL A 78 8.32 4.83 -14.06
C VAL A 78 8.80 4.15 -15.34
N TYR A 79 8.07 3.16 -15.84
CA TYR A 79 8.40 2.46 -17.08
C TYR A 79 8.42 3.40 -18.28
N LEU A 80 7.40 4.26 -18.43
CA LEU A 80 7.34 5.25 -19.50
C LEU A 80 8.48 6.27 -19.40
N TYR A 81 8.78 6.74 -18.19
CA TYR A 81 9.91 7.63 -17.94
C TYR A 81 11.23 6.99 -18.38
N MET A 82 11.53 5.77 -17.92
CA MET A 82 12.73 5.03 -18.30
C MET A 82 12.80 4.74 -19.80
N ARG A 83 11.66 4.46 -20.44
CA ARG A 83 11.59 4.24 -21.88
C ARG A 83 11.84 5.53 -22.67
N GLY A 84 11.36 6.67 -22.16
CA GLY A 84 11.59 7.99 -22.71
C GLY A 84 13.05 8.41 -22.64
N THR A 85 13.71 8.20 -21.50
CA THR A 85 15.13 8.56 -21.32
C THR A 85 16.06 7.72 -22.19
N LYS A 86 15.83 6.41 -22.31
CA LYS A 86 16.60 5.53 -23.21
C LYS A 86 16.51 5.92 -24.70
N LYS A 87 15.41 6.55 -25.13
CA LYS A 87 15.26 7.06 -26.50
C LYS A 87 16.05 8.35 -26.74
N LEU A 88 16.34 9.12 -25.70
CA LEU A 88 17.12 10.37 -25.79
C LEU A 88 18.63 10.10 -25.78
N GLU A 89 19.08 9.00 -25.17
CA GLU A 89 20.49 8.59 -25.09
C GLU A 89 21.03 7.89 -26.36
N GLN A 90 20.20 7.59 -27.35
CA GLN A 90 20.68 7.14 -28.66
C GLN A 90 20.72 8.33 -29.64
N PRO A 91 21.83 9.10 -29.70
CA PRO A 91 22.07 9.97 -30.83
C PRO A 91 22.25 9.08 -32.08
N ARG A 92 21.54 9.43 -33.14
CA ARG A 92 21.77 8.89 -34.49
C ARG A 92 23.20 9.14 -34.93
#